data_AF-A0A1V4LRZ2-F1
#
_entry.id   AF-A0A1V4LRZ2-F1
#
_cell.length_a   1.000
_cell.length_b   1.000
_cell.length_c   1.000
_cell.angle_alpha   90.00
_cell.angle_beta   90.00
_cell.angle_gamma   90.00
#
_symmetry.space_group_name_H-M   'P 1'
#
loop_
_entity.id
_entity.type
_entity.pdbx_description
1 polymer ?
#
loop_
_entity_poly.entity_id
_entity_poly.type
_entity_poly.pdbx_seq_one_letter_code
_entity_poly.pdbx_strand_id
1 'polypeptide(L)'
;MFENINVMSEPRVLSTDAEVDQAQHALGSRFPTGYREYVTQFGEGILGGVYIRIYPPHQILHGENSQANWLERINQYWFWDDDKALMPKEKALQCIIIGDTYDGDELIIHPGDPERIYVLPRHSEAALVAGHGLVAAIEWLCSSNVLTEAFIERDFEPFDSRVPQ
;
A
#
# COMPACT_ATOMS: atom_id res chain seq x y z
N MET A 1 -14.45 -6.65 7.01
CA MET A 1 -14.77 -5.21 7.07
C MET A 1 -13.78 -4.61 8.05
N PHE A 2 -13.33 -3.36 7.84
CA PHE A 2 -12.34 -2.74 8.74
C PHE A 2 -12.99 -2.41 10.09
N GLU A 3 -12.90 -3.34 11.04
CA GLU A 3 -13.47 -3.15 12.38
C GLU A 3 -12.48 -2.39 13.26
N ASN A 4 -12.99 -1.47 14.07
CA ASN A 4 -12.25 -0.73 15.10
C ASN A 4 -11.21 0.31 14.61
N ILE A 5 -11.30 0.82 13.38
CA ILE A 5 -10.51 2.00 12.98
C ILE A 5 -11.10 3.27 13.59
N ASN A 6 -10.31 3.99 14.39
CA ASN A 6 -10.68 5.26 15.00
C ASN A 6 -10.13 6.42 14.16
N VAL A 7 -11.01 7.18 13.51
CA VAL A 7 -10.58 8.38 12.75
C VAL A 7 -10.29 9.51 13.74
N MET A 8 -9.05 9.99 13.75
CA MET A 8 -8.54 10.91 14.78
C MET A 8 -8.85 12.38 14.49
N SER A 9 -9.02 12.75 13.22
CA SER A 9 -9.27 14.13 12.79
C SER A 9 -10.05 14.20 11.49
N GLU A 10 -10.43 15.41 11.10
CA GLU A 10 -11.10 15.73 9.82
C GLU A 10 -10.44 17.01 9.26
N PRO A 11 -10.50 17.27 7.95
CA PRO A 11 -11.24 16.51 6.92
C PRO A 11 -10.51 15.28 6.38
N ARG A 12 -11.26 14.23 6.04
CA ARG A 12 -10.78 13.10 5.23
C ARG A 12 -10.72 13.42 3.74
N VAL A 13 -9.69 12.92 3.07
CA VAL A 13 -9.54 12.96 1.62
C VAL A 13 -10.00 11.63 1.03
N LEU A 14 -11.30 11.52 0.78
CA LEU A 14 -11.92 10.29 0.28
C LEU A 14 -11.78 10.19 -1.24
N SER A 15 -11.63 8.96 -1.72
CA SER A 15 -11.78 8.62 -3.13
C SER A 15 -13.22 8.26 -3.44
N THR A 16 -13.66 8.56 -4.65
CA THR A 16 -14.92 8.11 -5.22
C THR A 16 -14.76 6.75 -5.89
N ASP A 17 -15.87 6.03 -6.05
CA ASP A 17 -15.86 4.77 -6.80
C ASP A 17 -15.36 4.92 -8.23
N ALA A 18 -15.66 6.06 -8.86
CA ALA A 18 -15.23 6.38 -10.21
C ALA A 18 -13.71 6.60 -10.31
N GLU A 19 -13.10 7.24 -9.32
CA GLU A 19 -11.63 7.39 -9.26
C GLU A 19 -10.94 6.03 -9.11
N VAL A 20 -11.50 5.13 -8.30
CA VAL A 20 -10.98 3.76 -8.19
C VAL A 20 -11.11 3.02 -9.52
N ASP A 21 -12.26 3.10 -10.20
CA ASP A 21 -12.46 2.48 -11.51
C ASP A 21 -11.51 3.02 -12.58
N GLN A 22 -11.31 4.34 -12.60
CA GLN A 22 -10.40 4.99 -13.52
C GLN A 22 -8.95 4.55 -13.28
N ALA A 23 -8.51 4.44 -12.03
CA ALA A 23 -7.17 3.97 -11.71
C ALA A 23 -6.97 2.49 -12.08
N GLN A 24 -7.94 1.62 -11.79
CA GLN A 24 -7.87 0.22 -12.23
C GLN A 24 -7.77 0.10 -13.76
N HIS A 25 -8.53 0.92 -14.49
CA HIS A 25 -8.46 0.96 -15.96
C HIS A 25 -7.09 1.45 -16.45
N ALA A 26 -6.57 2.55 -15.88
CA ALA A 26 -5.29 3.12 -16.26
C ALA A 26 -4.10 2.18 -15.96
N LEU A 27 -4.17 1.43 -14.85
CA LEU A 27 -3.13 0.51 -14.42
C LEU A 27 -3.27 -0.89 -15.04
N GLY A 28 -4.38 -1.18 -15.71
CA GLY A 28 -4.66 -2.51 -16.28
C GLY A 28 -4.78 -3.61 -15.24
N SER A 29 -5.15 -3.28 -14.00
CA SER A 29 -5.25 -4.21 -12.88
C SER A 29 -6.47 -3.91 -12.01
N ARG A 30 -6.99 -4.95 -11.35
CA ARG A 30 -7.87 -4.75 -10.20
C ARG A 30 -7.05 -4.39 -8.96
N PHE A 31 -7.68 -3.70 -8.02
CA PHE A 31 -7.16 -3.59 -6.65
C PHE A 31 -7.65 -4.76 -5.79
N PRO A 32 -6.90 -5.12 -4.73
CA PRO A 32 -7.29 -6.20 -3.82
C PRO A 32 -8.61 -5.92 -3.13
N THR A 33 -9.29 -6.99 -2.71
CA THR A 33 -10.49 -6.90 -1.88
C THR A 33 -10.23 -6.03 -0.65
N GLY A 34 -11.16 -5.10 -0.37
CA GLY A 34 -11.06 -4.13 0.72
C GLY A 34 -10.39 -2.80 0.36
N TYR A 35 -9.64 -2.69 -0.75
CA TYR A 35 -9.02 -1.42 -1.14
C TYR A 35 -10.04 -0.32 -1.40
N ARG A 36 -11.06 -0.60 -2.21
CA ARG A 36 -12.14 0.37 -2.52
C ARG A 36 -12.84 0.86 -1.26
N GLU A 37 -13.25 -0.08 -0.40
CA GLU A 37 -13.87 0.24 0.89
C GLU A 37 -12.96 1.16 1.72
N TYR A 38 -11.66 0.84 1.81
CA TYR A 38 -10.71 1.64 2.56
C TYR A 38 -10.61 3.09 2.05
N VAL A 39 -10.38 3.28 0.74
CA VAL A 39 -10.16 4.63 0.18
C VAL A 39 -11.44 5.45 0.06
N THR A 40 -12.60 4.81 0.00
CA THR A 40 -13.91 5.51 -0.01
C THR A 40 -14.42 5.84 1.39
N GLN A 41 -13.99 5.09 2.42
CA GLN A 41 -14.43 5.27 3.81
C GLN A 41 -13.45 6.08 4.67
N PHE A 42 -12.15 5.81 4.54
CA PHE A 42 -11.10 6.47 5.34
C PHE A 42 -10.30 7.47 4.50
N GLY A 43 -9.97 7.10 3.26
CA GLY A 43 -9.27 7.97 2.32
C GLY A 43 -7.76 7.99 2.54
N GLU A 44 -7.14 9.13 2.23
CA GLU A 44 -5.72 9.36 2.44
C GLU A 44 -5.40 9.66 3.91
N GLY A 45 -4.41 8.95 4.45
CA GLY A 45 -4.02 9.08 5.85
C GLY A 45 -2.99 8.05 6.28
N ILE A 46 -2.67 8.06 7.57
CA ILE A 46 -1.77 7.10 8.22
C ILE A 46 -2.57 6.29 9.24
N LEU A 47 -2.52 4.96 9.13
CA LEU A 47 -3.14 4.01 10.04
C LEU A 47 -2.12 3.46 11.06
N GLY A 48 -2.58 3.21 12.29
CA GLY A 48 -1.75 2.62 13.35
C GLY A 48 -0.91 3.68 14.06
N GLY A 49 -1.47 4.87 14.26
CA GLY A 49 -0.81 6.00 14.93
C GLY A 49 0.18 6.74 14.02
N VAL A 50 1.09 6.05 13.34
CA VAL A 50 2.02 6.63 12.34
C VAL A 50 2.58 5.58 11.35
N TYR A 51 2.01 4.37 11.25
CA TYR A 51 2.73 3.27 10.60
C TYR A 51 2.37 3.01 9.13
N ILE A 52 1.11 2.81 8.77
CA ILE A 52 0.71 2.28 7.45
C ILE A 52 0.06 3.37 6.61
N ARG A 53 0.49 3.54 5.35
CA ARG A 53 -0.17 4.41 4.38
C ARG A 53 -0.64 3.58 3.20
N ILE A 54 -1.96 3.59 2.97
CA ILE A 54 -2.54 3.03 1.75
C ILE A 54 -2.73 4.18 0.77
N TYR A 55 -2.19 4.04 -0.43
CA TYR A 55 -2.21 5.12 -1.40
C TYR A 55 -3.58 5.20 -2.06
N PRO A 56 -4.26 6.36 -2.03
CA PRO A 56 -5.46 6.59 -2.82
C PRO A 56 -5.12 6.61 -4.33
N PRO A 57 -6.13 6.47 -5.23
CA PRO A 57 -5.94 6.50 -6.67
C PRO A 57 -5.12 7.69 -7.18
N HIS A 58 -5.34 8.91 -6.66
CA HIS A 58 -4.58 10.09 -7.09
C HIS A 58 -3.09 9.97 -6.78
N GLN A 59 -2.74 9.37 -5.63
CA GLN A 59 -1.36 9.19 -5.21
C GLN A 59 -0.67 8.12 -6.05
N ILE A 60 -1.35 6.99 -6.34
CA ILE A 60 -0.81 5.93 -7.20
C ILE A 60 -0.56 6.46 -8.61
N LEU A 61 -1.46 7.29 -9.16
CA LEU A 61 -1.34 7.76 -10.54
C LEU A 61 -0.43 8.99 -10.70
N HIS A 62 -0.44 9.91 -9.74
CA HIS A 62 0.12 11.26 -9.91
C HIS A 62 0.93 11.77 -8.71
N GLY A 63 0.99 11.01 -7.61
CA GLY A 63 1.73 11.38 -6.42
C GLY A 63 3.26 11.31 -6.59
N GLU A 64 3.97 11.76 -5.55
CA GLU A 64 5.43 11.71 -5.51
C GLU A 64 5.95 10.27 -5.59
N ASN A 65 5.28 9.33 -4.92
CA ASN A 65 5.52 7.89 -5.02
C ASN A 65 4.52 7.21 -5.99
N SER A 66 4.13 7.91 -7.06
CA SER A 66 3.30 7.31 -8.11
C SER A 66 3.93 6.05 -8.70
N GLN A 67 3.09 5.22 -9.32
CA GLN A 67 3.50 4.01 -10.01
C GLN A 67 4.64 4.25 -11.00
N ALA A 68 4.61 5.36 -11.74
CA ALA A 68 5.66 5.69 -12.71
C ALA A 68 7.01 5.95 -12.02
N ASN A 69 7.02 6.78 -10.98
CA ASN A 69 8.23 7.10 -10.22
C ASN A 69 8.77 5.88 -9.47
N TRP A 70 7.86 5.05 -8.93
CA TRP A 70 8.21 3.80 -8.29
C TRP A 70 8.88 2.83 -9.25
N LEU A 71 8.31 2.61 -10.45
CA LEU A 71 8.91 1.74 -11.46
C LEU A 71 10.28 2.25 -11.93
N GLU A 72 10.46 3.55 -12.09
CA GLU A 72 11.76 4.13 -12.41
C GLU A 72 12.80 3.80 -11.32
N ARG A 73 12.43 4.01 -10.05
CA ARG A 73 13.26 3.66 -8.88
C ARG A 73 13.63 2.18 -8.86
N ILE A 74 12.65 1.28 -9.01
CA ILE A 74 12.86 -0.18 -9.00
C ILE A 74 13.72 -0.63 -10.18
N ASN A 75 13.54 -0.02 -11.35
CA ASN A 75 14.34 -0.34 -12.53
C ASN A 75 15.80 0.09 -12.34
N GLN A 76 16.05 1.25 -11.74
CA GLN A 76 17.41 1.75 -11.49
C GLN A 76 18.08 1.07 -10.30
N TYR A 77 17.33 0.83 -9.23
CA TYR A 77 17.80 0.35 -7.94
C TYR A 77 16.96 -0.84 -7.48
N TRP A 78 17.57 -2.03 -7.47
CA TRP A 78 16.94 -3.25 -6.98
C TRP A 78 17.72 -3.77 -5.78
N PHE A 79 17.02 -3.94 -4.66
CA PHE A 79 17.58 -4.36 -3.38
C PHE A 79 17.16 -5.78 -2.98
N TRP A 80 15.96 -6.23 -3.35
CA TRP A 80 15.36 -7.46 -2.82
C TRP A 80 15.75 -8.72 -3.61
N ASP A 81 16.99 -9.16 -3.50
CA ASP A 81 17.55 -10.25 -4.32
C ASP A 81 17.68 -11.62 -3.62
N ASP A 82 17.30 -11.71 -2.33
CA ASP A 82 17.49 -12.93 -1.50
C ASP A 82 16.46 -14.04 -1.78
N ASP A 83 15.24 -13.69 -2.23
CA ASP A 83 14.21 -14.67 -2.63
C ASP A 83 13.68 -14.40 -4.05
N LYS A 84 14.52 -14.75 -5.03
CA LYS A 84 14.19 -14.69 -6.46
C LYS A 84 13.06 -15.62 -6.89
N ALA A 85 12.72 -16.63 -6.08
CA ALA A 85 11.59 -17.50 -6.39
C ALA A 85 10.26 -16.79 -6.11
N LEU A 86 10.20 -16.00 -5.03
CA LEU A 86 9.03 -15.22 -4.67
C LEU A 86 8.90 -13.93 -5.49
N MET A 87 9.96 -13.12 -5.53
CA MET A 87 9.95 -11.78 -6.12
C MET A 87 11.26 -11.46 -6.84
N PRO A 88 11.47 -12.00 -8.05
CA PRO A 88 12.56 -11.52 -8.90
C PRO A 88 12.26 -10.10 -9.41
N LYS A 89 13.30 -9.33 -9.74
CA LYS A 89 13.18 -7.95 -10.23
C LYS A 89 12.21 -7.81 -11.40
N GLU A 90 12.24 -8.76 -12.35
CA GLU A 90 11.39 -8.74 -13.54
C GLU A 90 9.90 -8.86 -13.18
N LYS A 91 9.58 -9.56 -12.09
CA LYS A 91 8.22 -9.63 -11.55
C LYS A 91 7.86 -8.35 -10.82
N ALA A 92 8.77 -7.79 -10.02
CA ALA A 92 8.54 -6.52 -9.33
C ALA A 92 8.27 -5.36 -10.31
N LEU A 93 8.97 -5.32 -11.45
CA LEU A 93 8.72 -4.34 -12.52
C LEU A 93 7.34 -4.47 -13.19
N GLN A 94 6.60 -5.55 -12.94
CA GLN A 94 5.22 -5.73 -13.39
C GLN A 94 4.20 -5.41 -12.29
N CYS A 95 4.64 -5.21 -11.05
CA CYS A 95 3.77 -4.94 -9.91
C CYS A 95 3.31 -3.48 -9.87
N ILE A 96 2.30 -3.23 -9.05
CA ILE A 96 1.73 -1.92 -8.76
C ILE A 96 1.96 -1.61 -7.28
N ILE A 97 2.52 -0.44 -6.98
CA ILE A 97 2.60 0.07 -5.59
C ILE A 97 1.23 0.56 -5.13
N ILE A 98 0.82 0.11 -3.94
CA ILE A 98 -0.49 0.44 -3.36
C ILE A 98 -0.38 1.09 -1.98
N GLY A 99 0.83 1.23 -1.45
CA GLY A 99 1.07 1.81 -0.15
C GLY A 99 2.51 1.62 0.32
N ASP A 100 2.79 2.12 1.50
CA ASP A 100 4.04 1.89 2.20
C ASP A 100 3.82 1.93 3.72
N THR A 101 4.89 1.65 4.45
CA THR A 101 5.00 1.98 5.87
C THR A 101 5.79 3.28 6.02
N TYR A 102 5.62 3.96 7.16
CA TYR A 102 6.42 5.13 7.51
C TYR A 102 7.91 4.81 7.63
N ASP A 103 8.25 3.58 8.02
CA ASP A 103 9.64 3.12 8.04
C ASP A 103 10.17 2.85 6.64
N GLY A 104 9.34 2.84 5.59
CA GLY A 104 9.75 2.77 4.19
C GLY A 104 9.67 1.39 3.56
N ASP A 105 8.90 0.46 4.14
CA ASP A 105 8.55 -0.80 3.51
C ASP A 105 7.48 -0.55 2.44
N GLU A 106 7.59 -1.17 1.26
CA GLU A 106 6.68 -0.89 0.15
C GLU A 106 5.65 -2.02 -0.01
N LEU A 107 4.38 -1.68 -0.20
CA LEU A 107 3.30 -2.64 -0.42
C LEU A 107 2.96 -2.68 -1.91
N ILE A 108 3.04 -3.87 -2.50
CA ILE A 108 2.83 -4.04 -3.94
C ILE A 108 1.89 -5.20 -4.26
N ILE A 109 1.22 -5.13 -5.41
CA ILE A 109 0.39 -6.20 -5.97
C ILE A 109 0.85 -6.52 -7.39
N HIS A 110 0.66 -7.76 -7.83
CA HIS A 110 0.90 -8.13 -9.22
C HIS A 110 -0.42 -8.19 -9.99
N PRO A 111 -0.57 -7.61 -11.20
CA PRO A 111 -1.83 -7.62 -11.95
C PRO A 111 -2.40 -9.02 -12.24
N GLY A 112 -1.53 -10.02 -12.37
CA GLY A 112 -1.92 -11.42 -12.54
C GLY A 112 -2.44 -12.12 -11.28
N ASP A 113 -2.22 -11.56 -10.09
CA ASP A 113 -2.75 -12.04 -8.80
C ASP A 113 -2.95 -10.84 -7.86
N PRO A 114 -3.95 -9.98 -8.13
CA PRO A 114 -4.10 -8.68 -7.46
C PRO A 114 -4.56 -8.80 -6.01
N GLU A 115 -5.06 -9.97 -5.60
CA GLU A 115 -5.44 -10.21 -4.21
C GLU A 115 -4.19 -10.40 -3.34
N ARG A 116 -3.09 -10.94 -3.87
CA ARG A 116 -1.88 -11.17 -3.08
C ARG A 116 -1.07 -9.89 -2.94
N ILE A 117 -0.96 -9.41 -1.71
CA ILE A 117 -0.14 -8.25 -1.36
C ILE A 117 1.23 -8.74 -0.91
N TYR A 118 2.25 -8.22 -1.56
CA TYR A 118 3.65 -8.43 -1.20
C TYR A 118 4.17 -7.21 -0.47
N VAL A 119 5.18 -7.42 0.38
CA VAL A 119 5.94 -6.36 1.01
C VAL A 119 7.39 -6.45 0.56
N LEU A 120 7.95 -5.29 0.22
CA LEU A 120 9.36 -5.07 -0.04
C LEU A 120 9.94 -4.34 1.20
N PRO A 121 10.56 -5.07 2.15
CA PRO A 121 10.98 -4.47 3.41
C PRO A 121 12.17 -3.54 3.23
N ARG A 122 12.24 -2.43 3.98
CA ARG A 122 13.41 -1.54 3.92
C ARG A 122 14.69 -2.18 4.43
N HIS A 123 14.57 -3.01 5.47
CA HIS A 123 15.69 -3.54 6.24
C HIS A 123 16.01 -5.01 5.97
N SER A 124 15.44 -5.58 4.91
CA SER A 124 15.66 -6.97 4.48
C SER A 124 15.64 -7.08 2.96
N GLU A 125 16.53 -7.88 2.39
CA GLU A 125 16.58 -8.18 0.95
C GLU A 125 15.57 -9.27 0.53
N ALA A 126 14.85 -9.87 1.49
CA ALA A 126 13.82 -10.85 1.21
C ALA A 126 12.43 -10.19 1.14
N ALA A 127 11.77 -10.31 -0.02
CA ALA A 127 10.36 -9.95 -0.16
C ALA A 127 9.47 -10.87 0.68
N LEU A 128 8.30 -10.37 1.10
CA LEU A 128 7.36 -11.08 1.96
C LEU A 128 5.95 -11.10 1.37
N VAL A 129 5.09 -11.99 1.86
CA VAL A 129 3.65 -12.01 1.54
C VAL A 129 2.88 -11.57 2.77
N ALA A 130 2.19 -10.43 2.68
CA ALA A 130 1.39 -9.90 3.78
C ALA A 130 -0.03 -10.48 3.84
N GLY A 131 -0.53 -11.05 2.74
CA GLY A 131 -1.82 -11.75 2.75
C GLY A 131 -2.59 -11.62 1.44
N HIS A 132 -3.83 -12.11 1.45
CA HIS A 132 -4.78 -11.96 0.35
C HIS A 132 -5.88 -10.95 0.74
N GLY A 133 -5.97 -9.85 0.01
CA GLY A 133 -6.85 -8.72 0.33
C GLY A 133 -6.21 -7.72 1.30
N LEU A 134 -6.69 -6.47 1.25
CA LEU A 134 -6.12 -5.37 2.02
C LEU A 134 -6.25 -5.57 3.53
N VAL A 135 -7.39 -6.10 3.99
CA VAL A 135 -7.62 -6.37 5.43
C VAL A 135 -6.57 -7.36 5.97
N ALA A 136 -6.30 -8.44 5.25
CA ALA A 136 -5.32 -9.44 5.68
C ALA A 136 -3.91 -8.84 5.74
N ALA A 137 -3.54 -8.01 4.75
CA ALA A 137 -2.24 -7.34 4.74
C ALA A 137 -2.09 -6.34 5.90
N ILE A 138 -3.12 -5.55 6.20
CA ILE A 138 -3.10 -4.64 7.35
C ILE A 138 -2.96 -5.43 8.66
N GLU A 139 -3.72 -6.50 8.85
CA GLU A 139 -3.57 -7.34 10.05
C GLU A 139 -2.19 -7.96 10.16
N TRP A 140 -1.59 -8.41 9.05
CA TRP A 140 -0.22 -8.92 9.04
C TRP A 140 0.80 -7.83 9.40
N LEU A 141 0.66 -6.61 8.87
CA LEU A 141 1.52 -5.47 9.20
C LEU A 141 1.46 -5.12 10.69
N CYS A 142 0.27 -5.20 11.29
CA CYS A 142 0.08 -4.85 12.70
C CYS A 142 0.46 -5.97 13.68
N SER A 143 0.38 -7.24 13.30
CA SER A 143 0.44 -8.37 14.26
C SER A 143 1.56 -9.40 14.02
N SER A 144 2.22 -9.36 12.86
CA SER A 144 3.18 -10.41 12.48
C SER A 144 4.46 -10.43 13.30
N ASN A 145 4.84 -9.31 13.93
CA ASN A 145 6.18 -9.11 14.53
C ASN A 145 7.34 -9.26 13.54
N VAL A 146 7.09 -9.14 12.23
CA VAL A 146 8.11 -9.35 11.20
C VAL A 146 8.84 -8.05 10.83
N LEU A 147 8.10 -6.96 10.62
CA LEU A 147 8.67 -5.66 10.25
C LEU A 147 8.89 -4.75 11.47
N THR A 148 7.97 -4.80 12.42
CA THR A 148 8.00 -4.03 13.67
C THR A 148 7.35 -4.84 14.79
N GLU A 149 7.51 -4.41 16.04
CA GLU A 149 6.79 -4.98 17.18
C GLU A 149 5.28 -4.89 16.95
N ALA A 150 4.54 -5.97 17.25
CA ALA A 150 3.11 -5.99 17.05
C ALA A 150 2.40 -4.93 17.91
N PHE A 151 1.40 -4.29 17.31
CA PHE A 151 0.67 -3.19 17.92
C PHE A 151 -0.83 -3.33 17.61
N ILE A 152 -1.65 -2.88 18.57
CA ILE A 152 -3.11 -3.04 18.52
C ILE A 152 -3.83 -1.76 18.11
N GLU A 153 -3.12 -0.65 18.07
CA GLU A 153 -3.61 0.66 17.70
C GLU A 153 -4.19 0.62 16.28
N ARG A 154 -5.36 1.23 16.13
CA ARG A 154 -6.12 1.33 14.88
C ARG A 154 -6.55 2.77 14.63
N ASP A 155 -5.75 3.71 15.12
CA ASP A 155 -5.97 5.13 14.93
C ASP A 155 -5.58 5.51 13.50
N PHE A 156 -6.46 6.24 12.83
CA PHE A 156 -6.28 6.74 11.48
C PHE A 156 -6.23 8.26 11.48
N GLU A 157 -5.09 8.82 11.07
CA GLU A 157 -4.87 10.26 10.94
C GLU A 157 -4.91 10.67 9.46
N PRO A 158 -5.97 11.35 9.01
CA PRO A 158 -6.07 11.82 7.63
C PRO A 158 -5.07 12.93 7.31
N PHE A 159 -4.61 12.97 6.06
CA PHE A 159 -3.87 14.11 5.50
C PHE A 159 -4.22 14.30 4.03
N ASP A 160 -3.84 15.45 3.46
CA ASP A 160 -3.98 15.72 2.02
C ASP A 160 -2.60 15.93 1.39
N SER A 161 -2.12 14.97 0.60
CA SER A 161 -0.82 15.08 -0.09
C SER A 161 -0.80 16.14 -1.19
N ARG A 162 -1.97 16.69 -1.57
CA ARG A 162 -2.10 17.71 -2.62
C ARG A 162 -1.91 19.13 -2.07
N VAL A 163 -1.86 19.27 -0.74
CA VAL A 163 -1.63 20.54 -0.07
C VAL A 163 -0.24 20.51 0.57
N PRO A 164 0.61 21.54 0.37
CA PRO A 164 1.87 21.64 1.08
C PRO A 164 1.64 21.66 2.61
N GLN A 165 2.36 20.82 3.34
CA GLN A 165 2.39 20.84 4.80
C GLN A 165 3.27 21.97 5.34
#